data_AF-A0A812JU10-F1
#
_entry.id   AF-A0A812JU10-F1
#
_cell.length_a   1.000
_cell.length_b   1.000
_cell.length_c   1.000
_cell.angle_alpha   90.00
_cell.angle_beta   90.00
_cell.angle_gamma   90.00
#
_symmetry.space_group_name_H-M   'P 1'
#
loop_
_entity.id
_entity.type
_entity.pdbx_description
1 polymer ?
#
loop_
_entity_poly.entity_id
_entity_poly.type
_entity_poly.pdbx_seq_one_letter_code
_entity_poly.pdbx_strand_id
1 'polypeptide(L)'
;MTGLHLTEQQWSQASGGFAHAGLGLRSCARHALAAYLASFGASLDGCRELGPQFNAADVLASPEVLAALEAFNAQLPPAQRLTVAAALALKLSQLLDQAAWDTLAPATPSERAVLRSEAGLGARAFLAALPSGRTRMEKASFVAELRFRLGLPDAAEDTWCPKCDAVLDRFSHHAASASCVAGASMQVGAAAESYARHKEDHLGTAAACQAQGVQFAPMVVETTGHWEAGASRTLNQIAGAVAARTGAEPGPLHDSLLQELSVVVRSFRARAALRRRAELET
;
A
#
# COMPACT_ATOMS: atom_id res chain seq x y z
N MET A 1 5.59 19.09 11.89
CA MET A 1 4.18 18.60 11.96
C MET A 1 3.44 19.12 10.75
N THR A 2 2.73 18.26 10.02
CA THR A 2 2.12 18.51 8.70
C THR A 2 0.86 19.38 8.72
N GLY A 3 0.43 19.89 9.88
CA GLY A 3 -0.80 20.68 10.02
C GLY A 3 -2.08 19.88 9.74
N LEU A 4 -2.01 18.55 9.73
CA LEU A 4 -3.17 17.68 9.49
C LEU A 4 -3.93 17.44 10.80
N HIS A 5 -5.22 17.71 10.79
CA HIS A 5 -6.14 17.39 11.88
C HIS A 5 -6.88 16.11 11.52
N LEU A 6 -6.38 14.97 12.00
CA LEU A 6 -6.93 13.65 11.68
C LEU A 6 -8.10 13.30 12.60
N THR A 7 -9.14 12.70 12.04
CA THR A 7 -10.18 12.02 12.81
C THR A 7 -9.65 10.72 13.43
N GLU A 8 -10.41 10.10 14.33
CA GLU A 8 -10.05 8.80 14.90
C GLU A 8 -9.91 7.71 13.83
N GLN A 9 -10.81 7.68 12.85
CA GLN A 9 -10.74 6.74 11.72
C GLN A 9 -9.47 6.95 10.87
N GLN A 10 -9.10 8.21 10.63
CA GLN A 10 -7.88 8.54 9.87
C GLN A 10 -6.62 8.20 10.66
N TRP A 11 -6.63 8.37 11.99
CA TRP A 11 -5.56 7.88 12.86
C TRP A 11 -5.43 6.36 12.87
N SER A 12 -6.57 5.66 12.89
CA SER A 12 -6.62 4.20 12.78
C SER A 12 -5.97 3.73 11.47
N GLN A 13 -6.35 4.34 10.34
CA GLN A 13 -5.74 4.04 9.04
C GLN A 13 -4.23 4.40 9.02
N ALA A 14 -3.84 5.60 9.48
CA ALA A 14 -2.45 6.03 9.47
C ALA A 14 -1.53 5.10 10.28
N SER A 15 -2.07 4.49 11.34
CA SER A 15 -1.37 3.52 12.19
C SER A 15 -1.12 2.18 11.50
N GLY A 16 -1.89 1.84 10.47
CA GLY A 16 -1.73 0.61 9.71
C GLY A 16 -0.43 0.58 8.89
N GLY A 17 0.02 -0.63 8.55
CA GLY A 17 1.13 -0.83 7.62
C GLY A 17 0.83 -0.30 6.23
N PHE A 18 1.90 -0.07 5.44
CA PHE A 18 1.77 0.40 4.07
C PHE A 18 0.94 -0.51 3.15
N ALA A 19 0.90 -1.82 3.46
CA ALA A 19 0.10 -2.81 2.75
C ALA A 19 -1.42 -2.70 3.04
N HIS A 20 -1.77 -1.95 4.06
CA HIS A 20 -3.12 -1.73 4.55
C HIS A 20 -3.43 -0.24 4.46
N ALA A 21 -3.08 0.38 3.33
CA ALA A 21 -3.16 1.82 3.01
C ALA A 21 -2.78 2.81 4.14
N GLY A 22 -2.02 2.37 5.13
CA GLY A 22 -1.60 3.20 6.25
C GLY A 22 -0.29 3.92 5.96
N LEU A 23 0.24 4.59 6.99
CA LEU A 23 1.49 5.34 6.95
C LEU A 23 2.58 4.70 7.82
N GLY A 24 2.33 3.51 8.39
CA GLY A 24 3.28 2.83 9.26
C GLY A 24 3.50 3.54 10.59
N LEU A 25 2.62 4.47 10.98
CA LEU A 25 2.68 5.20 12.26
C LEU A 25 2.14 4.32 13.40
N ARG A 26 2.70 3.11 13.51
CA ARG A 26 2.24 2.07 14.43
C ARG A 26 2.39 2.51 15.88
N SER A 27 1.35 2.29 16.68
CA SER A 27 1.42 2.48 18.13
C SER A 27 2.36 1.47 18.76
N CYS A 28 3.39 1.96 19.47
CA CYS A 28 4.31 1.10 20.21
C CYS A 28 3.55 0.23 21.23
N ALA A 29 2.59 0.81 21.96
CA ALA A 29 1.77 0.08 22.93
C ALA A 29 0.98 -1.07 22.28
N ARG A 30 0.40 -0.83 21.09
CA ARG A 30 -0.36 -1.85 20.36
C ARG A 30 0.53 -2.99 19.84
N HIS A 31 1.72 -2.65 19.32
CA HIS A 31 2.63 -3.62 18.70
C HIS A 31 3.66 -4.22 19.66
N ALA A 32 3.73 -3.77 20.93
CA ALA A 32 4.73 -4.24 21.89
C ALA A 32 4.68 -5.76 22.10
N LEU A 33 3.48 -6.33 22.27
CA LEU A 33 3.30 -7.77 22.45
C LEU A 33 3.67 -8.56 21.20
N ALA A 34 3.31 -8.04 20.02
CA ALA A 34 3.71 -8.63 18.74
C ALA A 34 5.24 -8.65 18.57
N ALA A 35 5.91 -7.55 18.94
CA ALA A 35 7.37 -7.44 18.90
C ALA A 35 8.05 -8.35 19.92
N TYR A 36 7.52 -8.42 21.15
CA TYR A 36 8.00 -9.32 22.19
C TYR A 36 7.93 -10.78 21.75
N LEU A 37 6.76 -11.25 21.32
CA LEU A 37 6.56 -12.65 20.90
C LEU A 37 7.42 -13.02 19.69
N ALA A 38 7.53 -12.13 18.70
CA ALA A 38 8.38 -12.36 17.53
C ALA A 38 9.87 -12.41 17.90
N SER A 39 10.34 -11.50 18.76
CA SER A 39 11.72 -11.47 19.25
C SER A 39 12.04 -12.70 20.09
N PHE A 40 11.11 -13.09 20.98
CA PHE A 40 11.22 -14.28 21.79
C PHE A 40 11.35 -15.53 20.92
N GLY A 41 10.47 -15.71 19.93
CA GLY A 41 10.53 -16.83 18.99
C GLY A 41 11.83 -16.90 18.20
N ALA A 42 12.29 -15.75 17.67
CA ALA A 42 13.53 -15.66 16.91
C ALA A 42 14.78 -15.95 17.76
N SER A 43 14.69 -15.79 19.09
CA SER A 43 15.80 -16.02 20.00
C SER A 43 15.96 -17.48 20.41
N LEU A 44 14.94 -18.33 20.18
CA LEU A 44 14.92 -19.71 20.68
C LEU A 44 16.09 -20.56 20.16
N ASP A 45 16.41 -20.47 18.87
CA ASP A 45 17.52 -21.23 18.29
C ASP A 45 18.86 -20.78 18.86
N GLY A 46 19.08 -19.47 19.01
CA GLY A 46 20.28 -18.94 19.67
C GLY A 46 20.40 -19.38 21.13
N CYS A 47 19.28 -19.45 21.88
CA CYS A 47 19.29 -19.97 23.24
C CYS A 47 19.68 -21.45 23.31
N ARG A 48 19.26 -22.27 22.33
CA ARG A 48 19.65 -23.68 22.23
C ARG A 48 21.14 -23.85 21.96
N GLU A 49 21.73 -22.96 21.15
CA GLU A 49 23.17 -22.97 20.85
C GLU A 49 24.02 -22.63 22.08
N LEU A 50 23.55 -21.71 22.93
CA LEU A 50 24.28 -21.25 24.11
C LEU A 50 24.29 -22.26 25.26
N GLY A 51 23.28 -23.12 25.37
CA GLY A 51 23.10 -24.00 26.52
C GLY A 51 22.43 -25.33 26.17
N PRO A 52 23.12 -26.47 26.29
CA PRO A 52 22.53 -27.80 26.04
C PRO A 52 21.32 -28.13 26.92
N GLN A 53 21.23 -27.52 28.10
CA GLN A 53 20.12 -27.65 29.04
C GLN A 53 18.89 -26.79 28.70
N PHE A 54 18.98 -25.92 27.68
CA PHE A 54 17.86 -25.09 27.27
C PHE A 54 16.77 -25.95 26.61
N ASN A 55 15.58 -25.97 27.21
CA ASN A 55 14.42 -26.65 26.67
C ASN A 55 13.38 -25.63 26.20
N ALA A 56 13.24 -25.50 24.87
CA ALA A 56 12.27 -24.59 24.28
C ALA A 56 10.84 -24.87 24.72
N ALA A 57 10.47 -26.14 24.95
CA ALA A 57 9.12 -26.51 25.37
C ALA A 57 8.76 -25.92 26.74
N ASP A 58 9.71 -25.90 27.67
CA ASP A 58 9.47 -25.38 29.03
C ASP A 58 9.28 -23.87 29.02
N VAL A 59 10.10 -23.14 28.23
CA VAL A 59 9.98 -21.68 28.14
C VAL A 59 8.74 -21.26 27.34
N LEU A 60 8.35 -22.04 26.34
CA LEU A 60 7.09 -21.81 25.61
C LEU A 60 5.85 -21.99 26.48
N ALA A 61 5.95 -22.85 27.50
CA ALA A 61 4.90 -23.05 28.49
C ALA A 61 4.99 -22.07 29.67
N SER A 62 5.91 -21.10 29.65
CA SER A 62 6.07 -20.17 30.76
C SER A 62 4.85 -19.26 30.92
N PRO A 63 4.47 -18.88 32.16
CA PRO A 63 3.35 -18.00 32.41
C PRO A 63 3.45 -16.66 31.68
N GLU A 64 4.67 -16.13 31.51
CA GLU A 64 4.93 -14.84 30.86
C GLU A 64 4.61 -14.89 29.36
N VAL A 65 5.03 -15.96 28.68
CA VAL A 65 4.76 -16.15 27.25
C VAL A 65 3.27 -16.37 27.03
N LEU A 66 2.62 -17.17 27.88
CA LEU A 66 1.19 -17.42 27.81
C LEU A 66 0.37 -16.14 28.07
N ALA A 67 0.74 -15.34 29.07
CA ALA A 67 0.10 -14.06 29.36
C ALA A 67 0.28 -13.05 28.22
N ALA A 68 1.48 -12.99 27.63
CA ALA A 68 1.75 -12.13 26.47
C ALA A 68 0.91 -12.54 25.25
N LEU A 69 0.77 -13.85 25.00
CA LEU A 69 -0.07 -14.37 23.94
C LEU A 69 -1.56 -14.06 24.19
N GLU A 70 -2.04 -14.24 25.42
CA GLU A 70 -3.43 -13.93 25.77
C GLU A 70 -3.73 -12.44 25.54
N ALA A 71 -2.86 -11.56 26.03
CA ALA A 71 -2.99 -10.12 25.83
C ALA A 71 -2.88 -9.72 24.34
N PHE A 72 -2.07 -10.43 23.55
CA PHE A 72 -2.03 -10.23 22.09
C PHE A 72 -3.33 -10.68 21.42
N ASN A 73 -3.84 -11.87 21.76
CA ASN A 73 -5.08 -12.43 21.23
C ASN A 73 -6.32 -11.61 21.60
N ALA A 74 -6.27 -10.87 22.72
CA ALA A 74 -7.33 -9.92 23.08
C ALA A 74 -7.47 -8.75 22.09
N GLN A 75 -6.42 -8.46 21.30
CA GLN A 75 -6.45 -7.44 20.25
C GLN A 75 -6.95 -7.96 18.90
N LEU A 76 -7.18 -9.26 18.78
CA LEU A 76 -7.60 -9.90 17.54
C LEU A 76 -9.07 -10.36 17.62
N PRO A 77 -9.78 -10.41 16.47
CA PRO A 77 -11.06 -11.08 16.38
C PRO A 77 -10.96 -12.54 16.88
N PRO A 78 -12.01 -13.11 17.50
CA PRO A 78 -11.98 -14.47 18.02
C PRO A 78 -11.52 -15.53 16.99
N ALA A 79 -11.91 -15.37 15.73
CA ALA A 79 -11.56 -16.26 14.63
C ALA A 79 -10.07 -16.20 14.21
N GLN A 80 -9.33 -15.17 14.64
CA GLN A 80 -7.91 -14.96 14.29
C GLN A 80 -6.96 -15.19 15.48
N ARG A 81 -7.48 -15.62 16.64
CA ARG A 81 -6.66 -15.89 17.83
C ARG A 81 -5.70 -17.06 17.57
N LEU A 82 -4.49 -16.93 18.08
CA LEU A 82 -3.37 -17.83 17.81
C LEU A 82 -3.04 -18.72 19.01
N THR A 83 -2.46 -19.87 18.71
CA THR A 83 -1.67 -20.64 19.69
C THR A 83 -0.25 -20.09 19.78
N VAL A 84 0.52 -20.47 20.81
CA VAL A 84 1.93 -20.06 20.95
C VAL A 84 2.72 -20.45 19.70
N ALA A 85 2.63 -21.71 19.28
CA ALA A 85 3.35 -22.20 18.10
C ALA A 85 3.03 -21.40 16.83
N ALA A 86 1.76 -21.06 16.61
CA ALA A 86 1.36 -20.23 15.48
C ALA A 86 1.91 -18.80 15.58
N ALA A 87 1.92 -18.23 16.79
CA ALA A 87 2.38 -16.86 16.99
C ALA A 87 3.86 -16.65 16.65
N LEU A 88 4.71 -17.66 16.88
CA LEU A 88 6.15 -17.57 16.59
C LEU A 88 6.49 -17.71 15.11
N ALA A 89 5.60 -18.33 14.33
CA ALA A 89 5.80 -18.56 12.90
C ALA A 89 5.26 -17.40 12.02
N LEU A 90 4.53 -16.46 12.61
CA LEU A 90 3.77 -15.45 11.88
C LEU A 90 4.34 -14.04 12.05
N LYS A 91 4.05 -13.19 11.06
CA LYS A 91 4.34 -11.74 11.11
C LYS A 91 3.24 -11.04 11.92
N LEU A 92 3.32 -11.13 13.24
CA LEU A 92 2.25 -10.69 14.17
C LEU A 92 1.80 -9.23 13.98
N SER A 93 2.72 -8.32 13.66
CA SER A 93 2.34 -6.92 13.36
C SER A 93 1.48 -6.79 12.10
N GLN A 94 1.69 -7.65 11.09
CA GLN A 94 0.85 -7.64 9.88
C GLN A 94 -0.56 -8.18 10.17
N LEU A 95 -0.70 -9.12 11.12
CA LEU A 95 -2.01 -9.60 11.56
C LEU A 95 -2.80 -8.51 12.28
N LEU A 96 -2.15 -7.74 13.15
CA LEU A 96 -2.78 -6.57 13.78
C LEU A 96 -3.21 -5.52 12.75
N ASP A 97 -2.35 -5.24 11.76
CA ASP A 97 -2.68 -4.32 10.68
C ASP A 97 -3.86 -4.83 9.84
N GLN A 98 -3.92 -6.13 9.55
CA GLN A 98 -5.04 -6.75 8.83
C GLN A 98 -6.34 -6.66 9.64
N ALA A 99 -6.30 -6.99 10.93
CA ALA A 99 -7.47 -6.88 11.79
C ALA A 99 -7.97 -5.43 11.88
N ALA A 100 -7.07 -4.45 11.96
CA ALA A 100 -7.43 -3.03 11.91
C ALA A 100 -8.04 -2.65 10.55
N TRP A 101 -7.44 -3.11 9.46
CA TRP A 101 -7.92 -2.89 8.10
C TRP A 101 -9.34 -3.40 7.87
N ASP A 102 -9.64 -4.60 8.35
CA ASP A 102 -10.96 -5.23 8.20
C ASP A 102 -12.06 -4.45 8.92
N THR A 103 -11.69 -3.66 9.94
CA THR A 103 -12.62 -2.78 10.67
C THR A 103 -12.76 -1.40 10.05
N LEU A 104 -11.90 -1.02 9.09
CA LEU A 104 -12.08 0.24 8.38
C LEU A 104 -13.36 0.13 7.53
N ALA A 105 -14.32 1.02 7.80
CA ALA A 105 -15.57 1.10 7.07
C ALA A 105 -15.63 2.39 6.25
N PRO A 106 -15.18 2.38 4.98
CA PRO A 106 -15.30 3.56 4.13
C PRO A 106 -16.77 3.76 3.78
N ALA A 107 -17.26 4.99 3.92
CA ALA A 107 -18.66 5.35 3.81
C ALA A 107 -19.17 5.19 2.37
N THR A 108 -18.32 5.41 1.36
CA THR A 108 -18.71 5.39 -0.06
C THR A 108 -17.96 4.33 -0.87
N PRO A 109 -18.54 3.86 -2.01
CA PRO A 109 -17.81 3.00 -2.96
C PRO A 109 -16.50 3.62 -3.45
N SER A 110 -16.47 4.94 -3.66
CA SER A 110 -15.27 5.67 -4.11
C SER A 110 -14.16 5.64 -3.05
N GLU A 111 -14.50 5.86 -1.79
CA GLU A 111 -13.53 5.74 -0.69
C GLU A 111 -13.01 4.30 -0.55
N ARG A 112 -13.88 3.29 -0.69
CA ARG A 112 -13.44 1.88 -0.72
C ARG A 112 -12.48 1.61 -1.88
N ALA A 113 -12.74 2.17 -3.05
CA ALA A 113 -11.90 2.02 -4.23
C ALA A 113 -10.52 2.65 -4.02
N VAL A 114 -10.48 3.87 -3.49
CA VAL A 114 -9.22 4.55 -3.15
C VAL A 114 -8.45 3.77 -2.09
N LEU A 115 -9.12 3.38 -1.00
CA LEU A 115 -8.49 2.63 0.08
C LEU A 115 -7.83 1.34 -0.44
N ARG A 116 -8.54 0.56 -1.26
CA ARG A 116 -8.00 -0.66 -1.90
C ARG A 116 -6.85 -0.36 -2.86
N SER A 117 -7.00 0.67 -3.69
CA SER A 117 -5.94 1.11 -4.61
C SER A 117 -4.65 1.46 -3.86
N GLU A 118 -4.77 2.19 -2.75
CA GLU A 118 -3.68 2.61 -1.86
C GLU A 118 -2.96 1.46 -1.15
N ALA A 119 -3.66 0.33 -0.91
CA ALA A 119 -3.09 -0.91 -0.36
C ALA A 119 -2.23 -1.69 -1.38
N GLY A 120 -2.35 -1.33 -2.67
CA GLY A 120 -1.62 -1.94 -3.77
C GLY A 120 -0.09 -1.88 -3.64
N LEU A 121 0.61 -2.88 -4.20
CA LEU A 121 2.07 -3.02 -4.10
C LEU A 121 2.84 -1.78 -4.61
N GLY A 122 2.50 -1.27 -5.79
CA GLY A 122 3.14 -0.07 -6.34
C GLY A 122 2.63 1.24 -5.72
N ALA A 123 1.42 1.23 -5.16
CA ALA A 123 0.84 2.43 -4.58
C ALA A 123 1.62 2.89 -3.34
N ARG A 124 2.12 1.96 -2.55
CA ARG A 124 2.87 2.28 -1.33
C ARG A 124 4.37 2.55 -1.53
N ALA A 125 4.92 2.34 -2.72
CA ALA A 125 6.37 2.38 -2.92
C ALA A 125 6.98 3.77 -2.68
N PHE A 126 6.25 4.86 -2.96
CA PHE A 126 6.73 6.22 -2.67
C PHE A 126 6.99 6.49 -1.17
N LEU A 127 6.30 5.79 -0.26
CA LEU A 127 6.50 5.95 1.20
C LEU A 127 7.79 5.31 1.69
N ALA A 128 8.30 4.31 0.97
CA ALA A 128 9.55 3.62 1.27
C ALA A 128 10.75 4.23 0.51
N ALA A 129 10.50 5.18 -0.38
CA ALA A 129 11.54 5.77 -1.21
C ALA A 129 12.39 6.78 -0.42
N LEU A 130 13.71 6.69 -0.54
CA LEU A 130 14.62 7.71 0.00
C LEU A 130 14.40 9.03 -0.75
N PRO A 131 14.12 10.17 -0.10
CA PRO A 131 13.76 11.42 -0.80
C PRO A 131 14.97 12.12 -1.42
N SER A 132 15.53 11.56 -2.48
CA SER A 132 16.74 12.02 -3.17
C SER A 132 16.63 11.84 -4.68
N GLY A 133 17.31 12.68 -5.46
CA GLY A 133 17.32 12.55 -6.93
C GLY A 133 15.92 12.38 -7.53
N ARG A 134 15.69 11.25 -8.22
CA ARG A 134 14.44 10.91 -8.92
C ARG A 134 13.27 10.55 -8.01
N THR A 135 13.54 10.16 -6.77
CA THR A 135 12.53 9.84 -5.76
C THR A 135 12.20 11.02 -4.84
N ARG A 136 12.76 12.22 -5.12
CA ARG A 136 12.40 13.44 -4.41
C ARG A 136 11.02 13.95 -4.86
N MET A 137 10.13 14.15 -3.90
CA MET A 137 8.85 14.84 -4.11
C MET A 137 8.88 16.26 -3.56
N GLU A 138 8.19 17.18 -4.24
CA GLU A 138 7.90 18.50 -3.68
C GLU A 138 7.06 18.38 -2.40
N LYS A 139 7.31 19.23 -1.40
CA LYS A 139 6.59 19.21 -0.12
C LYS A 139 5.07 19.26 -0.31
N ALA A 140 4.57 20.17 -1.16
CA ALA A 140 3.14 20.30 -1.42
C ALA A 140 2.56 19.03 -2.06
N SER A 141 3.29 18.43 -3.00
CA SER A 141 2.88 17.18 -3.65
C SER A 141 2.84 16.01 -2.65
N PHE A 142 3.87 15.87 -1.81
CA PHE A 142 3.90 14.85 -0.78
C PHE A 142 2.75 15.01 0.23
N VAL A 143 2.48 16.23 0.70
CA VAL A 143 1.35 16.50 1.60
C VAL A 143 0.01 16.18 0.93
N ALA A 144 -0.18 16.53 -0.35
CA ALA A 144 -1.39 16.20 -1.09
C ALA A 144 -1.60 14.69 -1.25
N GLU A 145 -0.52 13.90 -1.44
CA GLU A 145 -0.61 12.44 -1.44
C GLU A 145 -0.98 11.86 -0.07
N LEU A 146 -0.39 12.38 1.02
CA LEU A 146 -0.75 11.91 2.36
C LEU A 146 -2.20 12.22 2.71
N ARG A 147 -2.69 13.40 2.32
CA ARG A 147 -4.10 13.79 2.51
C ARG A 147 -5.03 12.86 1.74
N PHE A 148 -4.75 12.66 0.45
CA PHE A 148 -5.53 11.77 -0.39
C PHE A 148 -5.56 10.33 0.15
N ARG A 149 -4.39 9.78 0.51
CA ARG A 149 -4.26 8.42 1.05
C ARG A 149 -5.12 8.23 2.30
N LEU A 150 -5.16 9.21 3.19
CA LEU A 150 -5.94 9.19 4.43
C LEU A 150 -7.39 9.69 4.26
N GLY A 151 -7.85 9.99 3.04
CA GLY A 151 -9.21 10.51 2.81
C GLY A 151 -9.46 11.86 3.48
N LEU A 152 -8.45 12.73 3.57
CA LEU A 152 -8.64 14.09 4.06
C LEU A 152 -9.25 14.96 2.94
N PRO A 153 -10.25 15.80 3.25
CA PRO A 153 -10.79 16.72 2.26
C PRO A 153 -9.78 17.81 1.95
N ASP A 154 -9.43 17.98 0.68
CA ASP A 154 -8.60 19.07 0.15
C ASP A 154 -9.38 20.37 -0.03
N ALA A 155 -10.72 20.34 0.02
CA ALA A 155 -11.57 21.52 -0.01
C ALA A 155 -12.76 21.43 0.98
N ALA A 156 -13.42 22.57 1.22
CA ALA A 156 -14.61 22.62 2.07
C ALA A 156 -15.82 21.91 1.42
N GLU A 157 -15.95 22.05 0.10
CA GLU A 157 -17.09 21.55 -0.67
C GLU A 157 -16.66 21.08 -2.07
N ASP A 158 -17.55 20.35 -2.72
CA ASP A 158 -17.41 19.95 -4.11
C ASP A 158 -17.63 21.16 -5.03
N THR A 159 -16.99 21.16 -6.20
CA THR A 159 -17.10 22.27 -7.16
C THR A 159 -16.96 21.74 -8.59
N TRP A 160 -17.12 22.61 -9.59
CA TRP A 160 -16.94 22.26 -11.00
C TRP A 160 -15.48 22.36 -11.41
N CYS A 161 -14.99 21.35 -12.14
CA CYS A 161 -13.63 21.34 -12.64
C CYS A 161 -13.48 22.31 -13.82
N PRO A 162 -12.59 23.32 -13.75
CA PRO A 162 -12.41 24.30 -14.83
C PRO A 162 -11.79 23.71 -16.11
N LYS A 163 -11.36 22.45 -16.09
CA LYS A 163 -10.69 21.79 -17.22
C LYS A 163 -11.59 20.86 -18.03
N CYS A 164 -12.60 20.27 -17.41
CA CYS A 164 -13.37 19.19 -18.04
C CYS A 164 -14.85 19.18 -17.69
N ASP A 165 -15.34 20.20 -16.97
CA ASP A 165 -16.76 20.36 -16.65
C ASP A 165 -17.39 19.18 -15.89
N ALA A 166 -16.56 18.43 -15.16
CA ALA A 166 -17.00 17.37 -14.24
C ALA A 166 -16.84 17.83 -12.79
N VAL A 167 -17.47 17.11 -11.86
CA VAL A 167 -17.35 17.39 -10.41
C VAL A 167 -15.90 17.18 -9.96
N LEU A 168 -15.31 18.23 -9.40
CA LEU A 168 -14.06 18.22 -8.64
C LEU A 168 -14.40 18.06 -7.16
N ASP A 169 -14.53 16.81 -6.74
CA ASP A 169 -14.90 16.47 -5.37
C ASP A 169 -13.87 16.96 -4.35
N ARG A 170 -14.34 17.27 -3.14
CA ARG A 170 -13.52 17.81 -2.06
C ARG A 170 -12.38 16.90 -1.61
N PHE A 171 -12.36 15.62 -1.98
CA PHE A 171 -11.30 14.65 -1.64
C PHE A 171 -10.29 14.44 -2.78
N SER A 172 -10.43 15.18 -3.88
CA SER A 172 -9.57 15.08 -5.06
C SER A 172 -9.61 13.70 -5.74
N HIS A 173 -10.69 12.92 -5.56
CA HIS A 173 -10.93 11.67 -6.27
C HIS A 173 -11.06 11.88 -7.78
N HIS A 174 -11.50 13.05 -8.24
CA HIS A 174 -11.54 13.42 -9.66
C HIS A 174 -10.17 13.31 -10.35
N ALA A 175 -9.07 13.53 -9.61
CA ALA A 175 -7.72 13.34 -10.12
C ALA A 175 -7.24 11.88 -10.04
N ALA A 176 -8.09 10.97 -9.54
CA ALA A 176 -7.78 9.57 -9.32
C ALA A 176 -8.54 8.64 -10.27
N SER A 177 -7.82 7.70 -10.89
CA SER A 177 -8.42 6.76 -11.85
C SER A 177 -9.27 5.67 -11.19
N ALA A 178 -8.98 5.33 -9.92
CA ALA A 178 -9.62 4.22 -9.21
C ALA A 178 -11.11 4.48 -8.88
N SER A 179 -11.52 5.75 -8.72
CA SER A 179 -12.92 6.08 -8.38
C SER A 179 -13.90 5.94 -9.55
N CYS A 180 -13.43 5.76 -10.78
CA CYS A 180 -14.27 5.75 -11.97
C CYS A 180 -14.75 4.36 -12.40
N VAL A 181 -14.29 3.28 -11.76
CA VAL A 181 -14.63 1.90 -12.15
C VAL A 181 -15.43 1.21 -11.04
N ALA A 182 -16.64 0.75 -11.34
CA ALA A 182 -17.53 0.12 -10.36
C ALA A 182 -16.85 -1.04 -9.57
N GLY A 183 -16.02 -1.82 -10.25
CA GLY A 183 -15.27 -2.93 -9.66
C GLY A 183 -14.12 -2.53 -8.71
N ALA A 184 -13.63 -1.29 -8.76
CA ALA A 184 -12.50 -0.84 -7.94
C ALA A 184 -12.82 -0.84 -6.44
N SER A 185 -14.09 -0.64 -6.08
CA SER A 185 -14.56 -0.73 -4.69
C SER A 185 -14.54 -2.17 -4.14
N MET A 186 -14.43 -3.17 -5.01
CA MET A 186 -14.55 -4.61 -4.70
C MET A 186 -13.24 -5.37 -4.85
N GLN A 187 -12.26 -4.84 -5.58
CA GLN A 187 -10.98 -5.51 -5.84
C GLN A 187 -9.86 -4.48 -6.04
N VAL A 188 -8.71 -4.73 -5.41
CA VAL A 188 -7.48 -3.94 -5.61
C VAL A 188 -7.06 -4.06 -7.08
N GLY A 189 -6.76 -2.94 -7.74
CA GLY A 189 -6.25 -2.94 -9.11
C GLY A 189 -7.31 -3.10 -10.20
N ALA A 190 -8.60 -3.20 -9.85
CA ALA A 190 -9.64 -3.44 -10.85
C ALA A 190 -9.75 -2.33 -11.90
N ALA A 191 -9.38 -1.08 -11.57
CA ALA A 191 -9.37 -0.01 -12.55
C ALA A 191 -8.21 -0.17 -13.54
N ALA A 192 -7.01 -0.49 -13.05
CA ALA A 192 -5.87 -0.84 -13.88
C ALA A 192 -6.14 -2.06 -14.78
N GLU A 193 -6.72 -3.13 -14.24
CA GLU A 193 -7.08 -4.33 -15.00
C GLU A 193 -8.13 -4.04 -16.09
N SER A 194 -9.17 -3.27 -15.74
CA SER A 194 -10.21 -2.88 -16.70
C SER A 194 -9.64 -2.06 -17.86
N TYR A 195 -8.72 -1.14 -17.56
CA TYR A 195 -8.10 -0.32 -18.58
C TYR A 195 -7.05 -1.07 -19.42
N ALA A 196 -6.37 -2.08 -18.84
CA ALA A 196 -5.50 -2.97 -19.60
C ALA A 196 -6.28 -3.78 -20.62
N ARG A 197 -7.41 -4.40 -20.23
CA ARG A 197 -8.32 -5.08 -21.16
C ARG A 197 -8.82 -4.14 -22.26
N HIS A 198 -9.22 -2.93 -21.87
CA HIS A 198 -9.62 -1.92 -22.86
C HIS A 198 -8.51 -1.65 -23.88
N LYS A 199 -7.23 -1.52 -23.46
CA LYS A 199 -6.10 -1.34 -24.39
C LYS A 199 -5.85 -2.57 -25.28
N GLU A 200 -6.01 -3.77 -24.74
CA GLU A 200 -5.83 -5.02 -25.50
C GLU A 200 -6.88 -5.13 -26.63
N ASP A 201 -8.13 -4.82 -26.29
CA ASP A 201 -9.27 -4.90 -27.20
C ASP A 201 -9.36 -3.70 -28.15
N HIS A 202 -8.80 -2.55 -27.76
CA HIS A 202 -8.87 -1.32 -28.54
C HIS A 202 -8.28 -1.54 -29.93
N LEU A 203 -9.14 -1.43 -30.95
CA LEU A 203 -8.80 -1.69 -32.36
C LEU A 203 -8.23 -3.10 -32.63
N GLY A 204 -8.48 -4.06 -31.73
CA GLY A 204 -7.92 -5.41 -31.83
C GLY A 204 -6.39 -5.44 -31.70
N THR A 205 -5.79 -4.49 -30.99
CA THR A 205 -4.33 -4.32 -30.93
C THR A 205 -3.61 -5.58 -30.47
N ALA A 206 -4.10 -6.25 -29.42
CA ALA A 206 -3.47 -7.47 -28.92
C ALA A 206 -3.49 -8.61 -29.97
N ALA A 207 -4.63 -8.79 -30.64
CA ALA A 207 -4.76 -9.78 -31.71
C ALA A 207 -3.86 -9.46 -32.92
N ALA A 208 -3.75 -8.18 -33.28
CA ALA A 208 -2.88 -7.74 -34.37
C ALA A 208 -1.39 -7.96 -34.06
N CYS A 209 -0.95 -7.70 -32.82
CA CYS A 209 0.41 -8.03 -32.38
C CYS A 209 0.66 -9.54 -32.41
N GLN A 210 -0.27 -10.34 -31.89
CA GLN A 210 -0.15 -11.79 -31.87
C GLN A 210 -0.04 -12.37 -33.28
N ALA A 211 -0.81 -11.85 -34.24
CA ALA A 211 -0.73 -12.25 -35.65
C ALA A 211 0.65 -12.00 -36.28
N GLN A 212 1.45 -11.08 -35.71
CA GLN A 212 2.82 -10.79 -36.12
C GLN A 212 3.87 -11.51 -35.27
N GLY A 213 3.46 -12.41 -34.37
CA GLY A 213 4.36 -13.14 -33.47
C GLY A 213 4.93 -12.28 -32.33
N VAL A 214 4.30 -11.13 -32.02
CA VAL A 214 4.73 -10.23 -30.93
C VAL A 214 3.68 -10.24 -29.82
N GLN A 215 4.13 -10.30 -28.57
CA GLN A 215 3.24 -10.16 -27.41
C GLN A 215 2.96 -8.68 -27.14
N PHE A 216 1.68 -8.30 -27.14
CA PHE A 216 1.25 -7.00 -26.62
C PHE A 216 1.19 -7.06 -25.09
N ALA A 217 1.82 -6.11 -24.41
CA ALA A 217 1.80 -5.98 -22.96
C ALA A 217 1.36 -4.55 -22.58
N PRO A 218 0.10 -4.34 -22.17
CA PRO A 218 -0.38 -3.01 -21.82
C PRO A 218 0.32 -2.53 -20.54
N MET A 219 1.08 -1.44 -20.65
CA MET A 219 1.63 -0.76 -19.46
C MET A 219 0.55 0.14 -18.86
N VAL A 220 -0.08 -0.33 -17.79
CA VAL A 220 -1.16 0.37 -17.08
C VAL A 220 -0.86 0.47 -15.59
N VAL A 221 -1.06 1.67 -15.06
CA VAL A 221 -0.89 2.02 -13.65
C VAL A 221 -2.05 2.92 -13.23
N GLU A 222 -2.60 2.69 -12.03
CA GLU A 222 -3.53 3.60 -11.40
C GLU A 222 -2.79 4.84 -10.89
N THR A 223 -3.50 5.95 -10.76
CA THR A 223 -2.92 7.23 -10.28
C THR A 223 -2.35 7.17 -8.87
N THR A 224 -2.69 6.15 -8.09
CA THR A 224 -2.09 5.87 -6.77
C THR A 224 -0.72 5.19 -6.88
N GLY A 225 -0.36 4.66 -8.05
CA GLY A 225 0.85 3.88 -8.30
C GLY A 225 0.63 2.37 -8.35
N HIS A 226 -0.60 1.86 -8.22
CA HIS A 226 -0.88 0.43 -8.39
C HIS A 226 -0.74 0.02 -9.85
N TRP A 227 0.16 -0.91 -10.16
CA TRP A 227 0.39 -1.44 -11.50
C TRP A 227 -0.49 -2.64 -11.77
N GLU A 228 -1.03 -2.74 -12.99
CA GLU A 228 -1.68 -3.96 -13.46
C GLU A 228 -0.70 -5.15 -13.40
N ALA A 229 -1.20 -6.38 -13.24
CA ALA A 229 -0.38 -7.56 -13.00
C ALA A 229 0.59 -7.88 -14.16
N GLY A 230 0.13 -7.81 -15.41
CA GLY A 230 0.95 -7.90 -16.62
C GLY A 230 2.02 -6.81 -16.67
N ALA A 231 1.65 -5.55 -16.47
CA ALA A 231 2.61 -4.45 -16.40
C ALA A 231 3.67 -4.67 -15.29
N SER A 232 3.25 -5.14 -14.13
CA SER A 232 4.14 -5.48 -13.01
C SER A 232 5.12 -6.60 -13.36
N ARG A 233 4.67 -7.64 -14.08
CA ARG A 233 5.55 -8.71 -14.58
C ARG A 233 6.56 -8.16 -15.59
N THR A 234 6.14 -7.27 -16.48
CA THR A 234 7.04 -6.61 -17.43
C THR A 234 8.11 -5.79 -16.72
N LEU A 235 7.74 -5.04 -15.67
CA LEU A 235 8.71 -4.29 -14.86
C LEU A 235 9.73 -5.21 -14.15
N ASN A 236 9.27 -6.35 -13.63
CA ASN A 236 10.15 -7.37 -13.06
C ASN A 236 11.14 -7.94 -14.08
N GLN A 237 10.67 -8.23 -15.31
CA GLN A 237 11.53 -8.72 -16.39
C GLN A 237 12.57 -7.68 -16.79
N ILE A 238 12.17 -6.40 -16.90
CA ILE A 238 13.10 -5.30 -17.18
C ILE A 238 14.17 -5.20 -16.08
N ALA A 239 13.76 -5.23 -14.81
CA ALA A 239 14.69 -5.19 -13.69
C ALA A 239 15.65 -6.38 -13.72
N GLY A 240 15.16 -7.59 -13.99
CA GLY A 240 15.97 -8.80 -14.14
C GLY A 240 16.97 -8.72 -15.29
N ALA A 241 16.56 -8.19 -16.45
CA ALA A 241 17.45 -7.99 -17.59
C ALA A 241 18.55 -6.95 -17.30
N VAL A 242 18.21 -5.86 -16.61
CA VAL A 242 19.20 -4.87 -16.16
C VAL A 242 20.17 -5.50 -15.16
N ALA A 243 19.66 -6.24 -14.17
CA ALA A 243 20.45 -6.93 -13.16
C ALA A 243 21.47 -7.89 -13.79
N ALA A 244 21.03 -8.72 -14.73
CA ALA A 244 21.88 -9.65 -15.47
C ALA A 244 22.99 -8.93 -16.26
N ARG A 245 22.68 -7.76 -16.83
CA ARG A 245 23.65 -6.96 -17.60
C ARG A 245 24.66 -6.25 -16.71
N THR A 246 24.27 -5.81 -15.52
CA THR A 246 25.12 -5.00 -14.63
C THR A 246 25.81 -5.82 -13.54
N GLY A 247 25.53 -7.12 -13.43
CA GLY A 247 26.01 -7.96 -12.33
C GLY A 247 25.43 -7.59 -10.97
N ALA A 248 24.22 -7.02 -10.94
CA ALA A 248 23.56 -6.58 -9.71
C ALA A 248 22.43 -7.56 -9.31
N GLU A 249 21.93 -7.42 -8.09
CA GLU A 249 20.79 -8.23 -7.62
C GLU A 249 19.45 -7.70 -8.18
N PRO A 250 18.57 -8.55 -8.70
CA PRO A 250 17.33 -8.13 -9.35
C PRO A 250 16.30 -7.53 -8.39
N GLY A 251 16.21 -8.03 -7.16
CA GLY A 251 15.25 -7.56 -6.15
C GLY A 251 15.41 -6.06 -5.82
N PRO A 252 16.58 -5.62 -5.34
CA PRO A 252 16.83 -4.20 -5.04
C PRO A 252 16.65 -3.26 -6.24
N LEU A 253 16.97 -3.74 -7.46
CA LEU A 253 16.75 -2.98 -8.67
C LEU A 253 15.27 -2.82 -9.01
N HIS A 254 14.48 -3.89 -8.86
CA HIS A 254 13.04 -3.84 -9.04
C HIS A 254 12.38 -2.90 -8.01
N ASP A 255 12.78 -2.98 -6.74
CA ASP A 255 12.27 -2.10 -5.69
C ASP A 255 12.59 -0.63 -5.98
N SER A 256 13.82 -0.34 -6.41
CA SER A 256 14.24 1.01 -6.79
C SER A 256 13.45 1.53 -7.99
N LEU A 257 13.22 0.69 -9.01
CA LEU A 257 12.39 1.01 -10.17
C LEU A 257 10.95 1.33 -9.76
N LEU A 258 10.35 0.52 -8.89
CA LEU A 258 8.99 0.76 -8.39
C LEU A 258 8.91 2.04 -7.56
N GLN A 259 9.93 2.35 -6.75
CA GLN A 259 9.99 3.61 -5.99
C GLN A 259 10.04 4.83 -6.91
N GLU A 260 10.92 4.82 -7.92
CA GLU A 260 11.02 5.90 -8.92
C GLU A 260 9.68 6.09 -9.65
N LEU A 261 9.10 5.01 -10.16
CA LEU A 261 7.84 5.05 -10.89
C LEU A 261 6.67 5.51 -10.02
N SER A 262 6.59 5.02 -8.78
CA SER A 262 5.56 5.41 -7.81
C SER A 262 5.66 6.91 -7.50
N VAL A 263 6.86 7.43 -7.22
CA VAL A 263 7.08 8.86 -6.98
C VAL A 263 6.65 9.70 -8.19
N VAL A 264 6.97 9.27 -9.42
CA VAL A 264 6.58 9.98 -10.63
C VAL A 264 5.06 10.04 -10.76
N VAL A 265 4.38 8.89 -10.71
CA VAL A 265 2.91 8.80 -10.85
C VAL A 265 2.20 9.64 -9.79
N ARG A 266 2.63 9.49 -8.53
CA ARG A 266 2.13 10.24 -7.37
C ARG A 266 2.34 11.74 -7.53
N SER A 267 3.53 12.17 -7.95
CA SER A 267 3.81 13.60 -8.17
C SER A 267 2.95 14.19 -9.28
N PHE A 268 2.64 13.42 -10.33
CA PHE A 268 1.71 13.87 -11.36
C PHE A 268 0.28 14.00 -10.83
N ARG A 269 -0.22 13.01 -10.09
CA ARG A 269 -1.56 13.06 -9.46
C ARG A 269 -1.68 14.28 -8.53
N ALA A 270 -0.75 14.43 -7.59
CA ALA A 270 -0.72 15.55 -6.66
C ALA A 270 -0.73 16.90 -7.38
N ARG A 271 0.15 17.11 -8.37
CA ARG A 271 0.18 18.37 -9.13
C ARG A 271 -1.11 18.59 -9.91
N ALA A 272 -1.73 17.54 -10.45
CA ALA A 272 -3.00 17.64 -11.15
C ALA A 272 -4.16 18.02 -10.21
N ALA A 273 -4.14 17.56 -8.96
CA ALA A 273 -5.09 17.98 -7.93
C ALA A 273 -4.84 19.44 -7.52
N LEU A 274 -3.59 19.79 -7.16
CA LEU A 274 -3.21 21.12 -6.71
C LEU A 274 -3.46 22.20 -7.77
N ARG A 275 -3.13 21.96 -9.04
CA ARG A 275 -3.37 22.93 -10.13
C ARG A 275 -4.86 23.21 -10.35
N ARG A 276 -5.70 22.16 -10.34
CA ARG A 276 -7.15 22.34 -10.47
C ARG A 276 -7.73 23.17 -9.32
N ARG A 277 -7.14 23.08 -8.12
CA ARG A 277 -7.55 23.88 -6.96
C ARG A 277 -7.08 25.32 -7.05
N ALA A 278 -5.82 25.54 -7.45
CA ALA A 278 -5.29 26.90 -7.61
C ALA A 278 -6.07 27.73 -8.64
N GLU A 279 -6.58 27.10 -9.71
CA GLU A 279 -7.40 27.77 -10.73
C GLU A 279 -8.80 28.21 -10.23
N LEU A 280 -9.24 27.75 -9.07
CA LEU A 280 -10.51 28.17 -8.46
C LEU A 280 -10.34 29.38 -7.54
N GLU A 281 -9.11 29.70 -7.14
CA GLU A 281 -8.79 30.83 -6.26
C GLU A 281 -8.48 32.12 -7.04
N THR A 282 -8.43 32.03 -8.37
CA THR A 282 -8.16 33.13 -9.32
C THR A 282 -9.42 33.61 -10.01
#